data_AF-A0A1I8IT22-F1
#
_entry.id   AF-A0A1I8IT22-F1
#
_cell.length_a   1.000
_cell.length_b   1.000
_cell.length_c   1.000
_cell.angle_alpha   90.00
_cell.angle_beta   90.00
_cell.angle_gamma   90.00
#
_symmetry.space_group_name_H-M   'P 1'
#
loop_
_entity.id
_entity.type
_entity.pdbx_description
1 polymer ?
#
loop_
_entity_poly.entity_id
_entity_poly.type
_entity_poly.pdbx_seq_one_letter_code
_entity_poly.pdbx_strand_id
1 'polypeptide(L)'
;TVGILLGIVGCLLHFGGSAIYQLFSGLLSSLASSNVGGSNVQLSIADYVVLVLALTLALLGFVIGYLLFKQDMRSIGAKEMKRLITEQYQGSQSSSQNDFSKVLDIIQGRLECCGIDNFTDFYSASQWNRTYYLSSESRYVTLVAPLSCCQLSMTTFEPVDKNCTYNPTPSNSNYMKSCYGKLWDILTTYANVVMTGMAITAAITGCIAALAIIMLCYHIKNDVTPI
;
A
#
# COMPACT_ATOMS: atom_id res chain seq x y z
N THR A 1 -5.87 8.23 -9.14
CA THR A 1 -6.09 7.69 -7.76
C THR A 1 -5.32 6.43 -7.44
N VAL A 2 -4.93 5.60 -8.43
CA VAL A 2 -3.69 4.81 -8.31
C VAL A 2 -2.52 5.74 -7.95
N GLY A 3 -2.51 6.96 -8.46
CA GLY A 3 -1.63 8.04 -8.00
C GLY A 3 -1.82 8.54 -6.55
N ILE A 4 -2.93 8.25 -5.86
CA ILE A 4 -3.07 8.55 -4.41
C ILE A 4 -2.56 7.36 -3.61
N LEU A 5 -2.76 6.12 -4.05
CA LEU A 5 -2.16 4.95 -3.38
C LEU A 5 -0.64 4.88 -3.61
N LEU A 6 -0.18 5.09 -4.85
CA LEU A 6 1.22 5.39 -5.18
C LEU A 6 1.67 6.72 -4.57
N GLY A 7 0.75 7.63 -4.28
CA GLY A 7 1.03 8.87 -3.57
C GLY A 7 1.20 8.66 -2.07
N ILE A 8 0.52 7.70 -1.45
CA ILE A 8 0.66 7.33 -0.05
C ILE A 8 1.88 6.42 0.12
N VAL A 9 2.06 5.42 -0.75
CA VAL A 9 3.29 4.61 -0.82
C VAL A 9 4.48 5.50 -1.20
N GLY A 10 4.29 6.43 -2.14
CA GLY A 10 5.27 7.44 -2.54
C GLY A 10 5.55 8.44 -1.44
N CYS A 11 4.56 8.90 -0.67
CA CYS A 11 4.77 9.71 0.52
C CYS A 11 5.45 8.91 1.63
N LEU A 12 5.13 7.64 1.83
CA LEU A 12 5.82 6.76 2.78
C LEU A 12 7.28 6.53 2.36
N LEU A 13 7.54 6.39 1.06
CA LEU A 13 8.89 6.30 0.49
C LEU A 13 9.60 7.64 0.42
N HIS A 14 8.89 8.76 0.34
CA HIS A 14 9.45 10.11 0.26
C HIS A 14 9.66 10.72 1.66
N PHE A 15 8.81 10.42 2.64
CA PHE A 15 9.02 10.75 4.05
C PHE A 15 10.01 9.76 4.70
N GLY A 16 9.92 8.47 4.38
CA GLY A 16 10.96 7.50 4.74
C GLY A 16 12.27 7.81 4.03
N GLY A 17 12.21 8.20 2.75
CA GLY A 17 13.35 8.61 1.95
C GLY A 17 13.94 9.95 2.37
N SER A 18 13.14 10.92 2.82
CA SER A 18 13.63 12.18 3.37
C SER A 18 14.21 12.00 4.77
N ALA A 19 13.68 11.08 5.58
CA ALA A 19 14.30 10.67 6.84
C ALA A 19 15.64 9.96 6.59
N ILE A 20 15.70 9.03 5.63
CA ILE A 20 16.94 8.37 5.20
C ILE A 20 17.92 9.39 4.61
N TYR A 21 17.47 10.34 3.79
CA TYR A 21 18.29 11.41 3.22
C TYR A 21 18.80 12.36 4.29
N GLN A 22 17.99 12.71 5.29
CA GLN A 22 18.42 13.51 6.45
C GLN A 22 19.46 12.75 7.28
N LEU A 23 19.26 11.44 7.53
CA LEU A 23 20.24 10.58 8.19
C LEU A 23 21.54 10.46 7.37
N PHE A 24 21.46 10.37 6.04
CA PHE A 24 22.62 10.31 5.14
C PHE A 24 23.35 11.65 5.04
N SER A 25 22.62 12.77 5.04
CA SER A 25 23.19 14.12 5.09
C SER A 25 23.84 14.43 6.45
N GLY A 26 23.27 13.91 7.54
CA GLY A 26 23.85 13.91 8.88
C GLY A 26 25.16 13.12 8.93
N LEU A 27 25.17 11.92 8.32
CA LEU A 27 26.37 11.09 8.20
C LEU A 27 27.48 11.81 7.40
N LEU A 28 27.13 12.45 6.28
CA LEU A 28 28.07 13.23 5.46
C LEU A 28 28.61 14.46 6.21
N SER A 29 27.81 15.10 7.06
CA SER A 29 28.25 16.25 7.86
C SER A 29 29.09 15.86 9.08
N SER A 30 28.83 14.70 9.70
CA SER A 30 29.68 14.12 10.76
C SER A 30 31.01 13.57 10.22
N LEU A 31 31.03 13.00 9.02
CA LEU A 31 32.26 12.57 8.34
C LEU A 31 33.09 13.75 7.81
N ALA A 32 32.45 14.85 7.42
CA ALA A 32 33.15 16.06 6.99
C ALA A 32 33.77 16.86 8.16
N SER A 33 33.34 16.63 9.39
CA SER A 33 33.85 17.30 10.60
C SER A 33 34.91 16.48 11.36
N SER A 34 35.16 15.23 10.97
CA SER A 34 36.25 14.42 11.52
C SER A 34 37.56 14.73 10.79
N ASN A 35 38.36 15.63 11.36
CA ASN A 35 39.76 15.81 10.97
C ASN A 35 40.49 14.45 11.02
N VAL A 36 40.99 14.02 9.87
CA VAL A 36 41.87 12.86 9.69
C VAL A 36 43.18 13.16 10.41
N GLY A 37 43.28 12.77 11.67
CA GLY A 37 44.46 13.04 12.50
C GLY A 37 44.28 12.58 13.94
N GLY A 38 44.35 11.26 14.15
CA GLY A 38 44.68 10.57 15.39
C GLY A 38 43.96 10.99 16.69
N SER A 39 43.07 10.12 17.19
CA SER A 39 42.60 9.95 18.59
C SER A 39 41.06 9.91 18.85
N ASN A 40 40.20 9.53 17.89
CA ASN A 40 38.73 9.75 18.03
C ASN A 40 37.83 8.52 17.88
N VAL A 41 38.09 7.42 18.60
CA VAL A 41 37.18 6.24 18.59
C VAL A 41 35.85 6.55 19.33
N GLN A 42 35.87 7.44 20.33
CA GLN A 42 34.69 7.79 21.14
C GLN A 42 33.65 8.63 20.39
N LEU A 43 34.08 9.54 19.51
CA LEU A 43 33.17 10.38 18.72
C LEU A 43 32.35 9.54 17.72
N SER A 44 32.98 8.53 17.11
CA SER A 44 32.33 7.64 16.14
C SER A 44 31.27 6.72 16.76
N ILE A 45 31.40 6.35 18.04
CA ILE A 45 30.43 5.45 18.72
C ILE A 45 29.19 6.24 19.16
N ALA A 46 29.35 7.48 19.61
CA ALA A 46 28.24 8.34 20.03
C ALA A 46 27.30 8.65 18.85
N ASP A 47 27.85 9.01 17.68
CA ASP A 47 27.06 9.26 16.46
C ASP A 47 26.30 8.01 16.01
N TYR A 48 26.95 6.85 16.07
CA TYR A 48 26.31 5.57 15.76
C TYR A 48 25.13 5.25 16.70
N VAL A 49 25.28 5.47 18.01
CA VAL A 49 24.21 5.25 19.00
C VAL A 49 23.00 6.15 18.70
N VAL A 50 23.21 7.42 18.39
CA VAL A 50 22.13 8.36 18.07
C VAL A 50 21.37 7.91 16.82
N LEU A 51 22.09 7.49 15.77
CA LEU A 51 21.48 7.01 14.53
C LEU A 51 20.64 5.74 14.75
N VAL A 52 21.17 4.74 15.47
CA VAL A 52 20.46 3.48 15.74
C VAL A 52 19.23 3.71 16.63
N LEU A 53 19.32 4.62 17.61
CA LEU A 53 18.19 4.99 18.44
C LEU A 53 17.09 5.69 17.61
N ALA A 54 17.46 6.64 16.76
CA ALA A 54 16.52 7.34 15.88
C ALA A 54 15.80 6.37 14.92
N LEU A 55 16.55 5.44 14.32
CA LEU A 55 15.98 4.38 13.47
C LEU A 55 15.02 3.48 14.26
N THR A 56 15.39 3.08 15.49
CA THR A 56 14.54 2.25 16.34
C THR A 56 13.22 2.94 16.68
N LEU A 57 13.26 4.23 17.02
CA LEU A 57 12.06 5.03 17.30
C LEU A 57 11.18 5.20 16.05
N ALA A 58 11.78 5.40 14.88
CA ALA A 58 11.04 5.51 13.62
C ALA A 58 10.32 4.19 13.28
N LEU A 59 10.99 3.05 13.43
CA LEU A 59 10.38 1.73 13.20
C LEU A 59 9.22 1.47 14.17
N LEU A 60 9.42 1.74 15.47
CA LEU A 60 8.36 1.59 16.47
C LEU A 60 7.18 2.52 16.20
N GLY A 61 7.45 3.78 15.83
CA GLY A 61 6.43 4.75 15.46
C GLY A 61 5.59 4.28 14.27
N PHE A 62 6.23 3.71 13.25
CA PHE A 62 5.53 3.14 12.11
C PHE A 62 4.66 1.94 12.49
N VAL A 63 5.18 1.04 13.33
CA VAL A 63 4.43 -0.12 13.85
C VAL A 63 3.19 0.32 14.63
N ILE A 64 3.37 1.22 15.59
CA ILE A 64 2.28 1.72 16.43
C ILE A 64 1.26 2.47 15.57
N GLY A 65 1.73 3.35 14.67
CA GLY A 65 0.87 4.10 13.77
C GLY A 65 -0.01 3.19 12.90
N TYR A 66 0.57 2.17 12.28
CA TYR A 66 -0.21 1.20 11.51
C TYR A 66 -1.28 0.50 12.36
N LEU A 67 -0.94 0.04 13.57
CA LEU A 67 -1.87 -0.67 14.43
C LEU A 67 -3.06 0.19 14.85
N LEU A 68 -2.83 1.49 15.08
CA LEU A 68 -3.88 2.45 15.47
C LEU A 68 -4.75 2.87 14.28
N PHE A 69 -4.15 3.19 13.13
CA PHE A 69 -4.85 3.83 12.01
C PHE A 69 -5.36 2.86 10.93
N LYS A 70 -5.07 1.56 11.00
CA LYS A 70 -5.47 0.60 9.95
C LYS A 70 -6.98 0.59 9.65
N GLN A 71 -7.83 0.81 10.65
CA GLN A 71 -9.29 0.81 10.44
C GLN A 71 -9.75 2.05 9.69
N ASP A 72 -9.19 3.21 10.03
CA ASP A 72 -9.50 4.47 9.33
C ASP A 72 -9.01 4.43 7.89
N MET A 73 -7.81 3.88 7.64
CA MET A 73 -7.31 3.69 6.28
C MET A 73 -8.25 2.82 5.44
N ARG A 74 -8.83 1.78 6.04
CA ARG A 74 -9.82 0.92 5.38
C ARG A 74 -11.08 1.69 5.00
N SER A 75 -11.65 2.45 5.93
CA SER A 75 -12.93 3.15 5.69
C SER A 75 -12.76 4.30 4.69
N ILE A 76 -11.68 5.08 4.82
CA ILE A 76 -11.34 6.19 3.92
C ILE A 76 -11.05 5.65 2.52
N GLY A 77 -10.28 4.57 2.41
CA GLY A 77 -9.97 3.93 1.13
C GLY A 77 -11.22 3.44 0.39
N ALA A 78 -12.14 2.76 1.09
CA ALA A 78 -13.41 2.32 0.51
C ALA A 78 -14.24 3.49 -0.02
N LYS A 79 -14.36 4.56 0.78
CA LYS A 79 -15.13 5.76 0.42
C LYS A 79 -14.55 6.44 -0.82
N GLU A 80 -13.23 6.58 -0.86
CA GLU A 80 -12.55 7.19 -1.99
C GLU A 80 -12.70 6.35 -3.26
N MET A 81 -12.56 5.02 -3.17
CA MET A 81 -12.77 4.17 -4.33
C MET A 81 -14.21 4.22 -4.87
N LYS A 82 -15.22 4.30 -4.00
CA LYS A 82 -16.62 4.50 -4.43
C LYS A 82 -16.83 5.83 -5.15
N ARG A 83 -16.20 6.89 -4.65
CA ARG A 83 -16.20 8.22 -5.28
C ARG A 83 -15.63 8.16 -6.69
N LEU A 84 -14.52 7.43 -6.87
CA LEU A 84 -13.93 7.22 -8.19
C LEU A 84 -14.80 6.39 -9.13
N ILE A 85 -15.51 5.38 -8.63
CA ILE A 85 -16.49 4.66 -9.46
C ILE A 85 -17.55 5.64 -9.97
N THR A 86 -18.07 6.48 -9.08
CA THR A 86 -19.13 7.45 -9.39
C THR A 86 -18.68 8.50 -10.41
N GLU A 87 -17.46 9.03 -10.26
CA GLU A 87 -16.98 10.17 -11.05
C GLU A 87 -16.13 9.79 -12.27
N GLN A 88 -15.45 8.65 -12.23
CA GLN A 88 -14.35 8.35 -13.15
C GLN A 88 -14.54 7.02 -13.88
N TYR A 89 -15.39 6.11 -13.40
CA TYR A 89 -15.51 4.81 -14.06
C TYR A 89 -16.19 4.94 -15.43
N GLN A 90 -15.50 4.49 -16.48
CA GLN A 90 -15.95 4.58 -17.88
C GLN A 90 -16.26 3.22 -18.50
N GLY A 91 -15.90 2.12 -17.83
CA GLY A 91 -16.06 0.76 -18.33
C GLY A 91 -15.07 0.38 -19.45
N SER A 92 -14.93 -0.92 -19.69
CA SER A 92 -14.00 -1.50 -20.67
C SER A 92 -14.39 -1.27 -22.14
N GLN A 93 -15.61 -0.77 -22.38
CA GLN A 93 -16.16 -0.52 -23.71
C GLN A 93 -15.82 0.89 -24.22
N SER A 94 -15.28 1.76 -23.36
CA SER A 94 -14.89 3.12 -23.74
C SER A 94 -13.56 3.11 -24.50
N SER A 95 -13.52 3.72 -25.69
CA SER A 95 -12.31 3.91 -26.48
C SER A 95 -11.25 4.78 -25.79
N SER A 96 -11.65 5.55 -24.77
CA SER A 96 -10.80 6.42 -23.97
C SER A 96 -10.74 6.02 -22.49
N GLN A 97 -10.83 4.72 -22.20
CA GLN A 97 -10.85 4.20 -20.83
C GLN A 97 -9.69 4.76 -19.99
N ASN A 98 -10.04 5.44 -18.90
CA ASN A 98 -9.05 5.98 -17.96
C ASN A 98 -8.34 4.89 -17.13
N ASP A 99 -7.20 5.26 -16.56
CA ASP A 99 -6.34 4.34 -15.81
C ASP A 99 -7.03 3.73 -14.59
N PHE A 100 -7.94 4.48 -13.95
CA PHE A 100 -8.72 3.95 -12.84
C PHE A 100 -9.60 2.78 -13.25
N SER A 101 -10.35 2.93 -14.35
CA SER A 101 -11.24 1.87 -14.84
C SER A 101 -10.45 0.62 -15.23
N LYS A 102 -9.30 0.79 -15.91
CA LYS A 102 -8.40 -0.32 -16.27
C LYS A 102 -7.94 -1.11 -15.05
N VAL A 103 -7.45 -0.41 -14.02
CA VAL A 103 -6.94 -1.05 -12.82
C VAL A 103 -8.06 -1.73 -12.03
N LEU A 104 -9.23 -1.09 -11.93
CA LEU A 104 -10.39 -1.70 -11.28
C LEU A 104 -10.84 -2.95 -12.01
N ASP A 105 -10.88 -2.94 -13.34
CA ASP A 105 -11.23 -4.11 -14.16
C ASP A 105 -10.26 -5.28 -13.97
N ILE A 106 -8.95 -4.98 -13.90
CA ILE A 106 -7.93 -5.99 -13.62
C ILE A 106 -8.12 -6.58 -12.23
N ILE A 107 -8.36 -5.75 -11.21
CA ILE A 107 -8.60 -6.20 -9.83
C ILE A 107 -9.83 -7.10 -9.78
N GLN A 108 -10.94 -6.70 -10.41
CA GLN A 108 -12.18 -7.47 -10.47
C GLN A 108 -11.99 -8.84 -11.10
N GLY A 109 -11.31 -8.89 -12.25
CA GLY A 109 -11.03 -10.14 -12.95
C GLY A 109 -10.05 -11.05 -12.20
N ARG A 110 -9.01 -10.49 -11.56
CA ARG A 110 -7.97 -11.26 -10.87
C ARG A 110 -8.39 -11.74 -9.49
N LEU A 111 -9.16 -10.94 -8.75
CA LEU A 111 -9.60 -11.29 -7.40
C LEU A 111 -10.98 -11.94 -7.39
N GLU A 112 -11.61 -12.12 -8.55
CA GLU A 112 -12.94 -12.71 -8.69
C GLU A 112 -13.96 -12.01 -7.78
N CYS A 113 -14.13 -10.71 -8.02
CA CYS A 113 -14.97 -9.81 -7.24
C CYS A 113 -15.59 -8.74 -8.15
N CYS A 114 -16.52 -7.94 -7.60
CA CYS A 114 -17.18 -6.88 -8.35
C CYS A 114 -17.45 -5.65 -7.50
N GLY A 115 -17.08 -4.47 -8.00
CA GLY A 115 -17.30 -3.20 -7.30
C GLY A 115 -16.48 -3.07 -6.03
N ILE A 116 -16.80 -2.09 -5.19
CA ILE A 116 -16.14 -1.93 -3.89
C ILE A 116 -16.75 -2.91 -2.90
N ASP A 117 -18.07 -2.87 -2.77
CA ASP A 117 -18.87 -3.80 -1.97
C ASP A 117 -19.56 -4.84 -2.85
N ASN A 118 -20.13 -4.41 -3.98
CA ASN A 118 -20.77 -5.27 -4.98
C ASN A 118 -21.08 -4.47 -6.26
N PHE A 119 -21.71 -5.12 -7.24
CA PHE A 119 -22.06 -4.51 -8.54
C PHE A 119 -22.96 -3.27 -8.46
N THR A 120 -23.74 -3.08 -7.39
CA THR A 120 -24.63 -1.91 -7.27
C THR A 120 -23.87 -0.59 -7.14
N ASP A 121 -22.58 -0.64 -6.78
CA ASP A 121 -21.70 0.55 -6.76
C ASP A 121 -21.61 1.22 -8.14
N PHE A 122 -21.87 0.49 -9.23
CA PHE A 122 -21.86 1.03 -10.59
C PHE A 122 -23.15 1.74 -10.98
N TYR A 123 -24.21 1.69 -10.16
CA TYR A 123 -25.46 2.39 -10.46
C TYR A 123 -25.30 3.91 -10.41
N SER A 124 -24.35 4.41 -9.62
CA SER A 124 -24.01 5.83 -9.55
C SER A 124 -22.87 6.23 -10.50
N ALA A 125 -22.33 5.32 -11.31
CA ALA A 125 -21.23 5.61 -12.23
C ALA A 125 -21.70 6.52 -13.39
N SER A 126 -21.49 7.82 -13.23
CA SER A 126 -22.00 8.85 -14.16
C SER A 126 -21.33 8.84 -15.53
N GLN A 127 -20.08 8.36 -15.61
CA GLN A 127 -19.28 8.33 -16.83
C GLN A 127 -19.35 6.99 -17.57
N TRP A 128 -20.04 6.00 -17.01
CA TRP A 128 -20.12 4.67 -17.60
C TRP A 128 -21.32 4.55 -18.54
N ASN A 129 -21.07 4.39 -19.83
CA ASN A 129 -22.13 4.05 -20.77
C ASN A 129 -22.59 2.61 -20.56
N ARG A 130 -23.80 2.46 -20.00
CA ARG A 130 -24.42 1.16 -19.69
C ARG A 130 -25.19 0.57 -20.87
N THR A 131 -25.34 1.28 -21.98
CA THR A 131 -26.08 0.79 -23.14
C THR A 131 -25.14 0.00 -24.05
N TYR A 132 -25.43 -1.28 -24.25
CA TYR A 132 -24.64 -2.16 -25.11
C TYR A 132 -25.52 -2.77 -26.20
N TYR A 133 -24.99 -2.83 -27.43
CA TYR A 133 -25.66 -3.49 -28.54
C TYR A 133 -25.26 -4.96 -28.62
N LEU A 134 -26.23 -5.84 -28.36
CA LEU A 134 -26.01 -7.28 -28.39
C LEU A 134 -26.28 -7.79 -29.81
N SER A 135 -25.20 -8.05 -30.56
CA SER A 135 -25.27 -8.46 -31.96
C SER A 135 -25.99 -9.81 -32.18
N SER A 136 -25.96 -10.71 -31.20
CA SER A 136 -26.62 -12.02 -31.28
C SER A 136 -28.16 -11.94 -31.24
N GLU A 137 -28.70 -10.90 -30.59
CA GLU A 137 -30.15 -10.70 -30.42
C GLU A 137 -30.65 -9.45 -31.16
N SER A 138 -29.77 -8.77 -31.90
CA SER A 138 -30.03 -7.53 -32.63
C SER A 138 -30.74 -6.46 -31.78
N ARG A 139 -30.40 -6.35 -30.50
CA ARG A 139 -31.08 -5.45 -29.55
C ARG A 139 -30.10 -4.74 -28.59
N TYR A 140 -30.53 -3.61 -28.06
CA TYR A 140 -29.82 -2.91 -27.00
C TYR A 140 -30.19 -3.50 -25.63
N VAL A 141 -29.18 -3.71 -24.79
CA VAL A 141 -29.31 -4.16 -23.41
C VAL A 141 -28.63 -3.15 -22.48
N THR A 142 -29.16 -3.04 -21.26
CA THR A 142 -28.56 -2.22 -20.21
C THR A 142 -27.67 -3.10 -19.34
N LEU A 143 -26.38 -2.80 -19.33
CA LEU A 143 -25.40 -3.45 -18.47
C LEU A 143 -25.70 -3.10 -17.01
N VAL A 144 -25.79 -4.12 -16.16
CA VAL A 144 -25.92 -3.96 -14.70
C VAL A 144 -24.58 -4.09 -13.99
N ALA A 145 -23.64 -4.83 -14.58
CA ALA A 145 -22.29 -5.00 -14.07
C ALA A 145 -21.25 -4.89 -15.19
N PRO A 146 -20.03 -4.43 -14.88
CA PRO A 146 -18.89 -4.50 -15.78
C PRO A 146 -18.57 -5.90 -16.29
N LEU A 147 -17.93 -5.98 -17.46
CA LEU A 147 -17.42 -7.24 -18.02
C LEU A 147 -16.45 -7.95 -17.08
N SER A 148 -15.61 -7.18 -16.41
CA SER A 148 -14.62 -7.66 -15.45
C SER A 148 -15.22 -8.28 -14.17
N CYS A 149 -16.50 -8.05 -13.89
CA CYS A 149 -17.22 -8.71 -12.81
C CYS A 149 -17.69 -10.12 -13.16
N CYS A 150 -17.67 -10.49 -14.44
CA CYS A 150 -18.05 -11.82 -14.88
C CYS A 150 -16.99 -12.85 -14.55
N GLN A 151 -17.36 -14.12 -14.59
CA GLN A 151 -16.35 -15.19 -14.60
C GLN A 151 -15.66 -15.17 -15.96
N LEU A 152 -14.35 -14.93 -15.93
CA LEU A 152 -13.51 -14.87 -17.12
C LEU A 152 -12.83 -16.22 -17.36
N SER A 153 -12.73 -16.62 -18.62
CA SER A 153 -11.92 -17.75 -19.03
C SER A 153 -10.44 -17.43 -18.83
N MET A 154 -9.70 -18.34 -18.20
CA MET A 154 -8.27 -18.17 -17.92
C MET A 154 -7.41 -18.09 -19.20
N THR A 155 -7.91 -18.60 -20.34
CA THR A 155 -7.16 -18.66 -21.60
C THR A 155 -7.40 -17.45 -22.49
N THR A 156 -8.63 -16.95 -22.56
CA THR A 156 -9.03 -15.87 -23.48
C THR A 156 -9.27 -14.54 -22.76
N PHE A 157 -9.37 -14.54 -21.42
CA PHE A 157 -9.78 -13.37 -20.64
C PHE A 157 -11.16 -12.82 -21.00
N GLU A 158 -11.98 -13.62 -21.68
CA GLU A 158 -13.36 -13.30 -22.05
C GLU A 158 -14.35 -13.93 -21.07
N PRO A 159 -15.56 -13.38 -20.92
CA PRO A 159 -16.59 -13.99 -20.10
C PRO A 159 -16.96 -15.38 -20.59
N VAL A 160 -17.09 -16.32 -19.64
CA VAL A 160 -17.58 -17.67 -19.93
C VAL A 160 -19.04 -17.62 -20.40
N ASP A 161 -19.84 -16.74 -19.80
CA ASP A 161 -21.23 -16.47 -20.15
C ASP A 161 -21.35 -15.05 -20.72
N LYS A 162 -21.81 -14.93 -21.97
CA LYS A 162 -21.99 -13.65 -22.65
C LYS A 162 -23.06 -12.76 -22.01
N ASN A 163 -23.96 -13.34 -21.22
CA ASN A 163 -25.12 -12.66 -20.66
C ASN A 163 -24.85 -12.11 -19.24
N CYS A 164 -23.68 -12.40 -18.66
CA CYS A 164 -23.32 -12.07 -17.28
C CYS A 164 -23.40 -10.57 -16.94
N THR A 165 -23.19 -9.68 -17.92
CA THR A 165 -23.11 -8.24 -17.71
C THR A 165 -24.48 -7.58 -17.54
N TYR A 166 -25.55 -8.17 -18.09
CA TYR A 166 -26.92 -7.68 -17.98
C TYR A 166 -27.84 -8.63 -17.20
N ASN A 167 -27.45 -9.90 -17.01
CA ASN A 167 -28.12 -10.87 -16.15
C ASN A 167 -27.10 -11.67 -15.29
N PRO A 168 -26.46 -11.01 -14.31
CA PRO A 168 -25.49 -11.67 -13.44
C PRO A 168 -26.17 -12.62 -12.47
N THR A 169 -25.61 -13.81 -12.35
CA THR A 169 -25.97 -14.83 -11.38
C THR A 169 -24.73 -15.26 -10.59
N PRO A 170 -24.89 -15.94 -9.43
CA PRO A 170 -23.75 -16.47 -8.69
C PRO A 170 -22.92 -17.51 -9.47
N SER A 171 -23.50 -18.15 -10.48
CA SER A 171 -22.82 -19.17 -11.29
C SER A 171 -22.05 -18.60 -12.48
N ASN A 172 -22.38 -17.40 -12.97
CA ASN A 172 -21.74 -16.80 -14.15
C ASN A 172 -20.91 -15.54 -13.84
N SER A 173 -20.97 -15.05 -12.60
CA SER A 173 -20.35 -13.78 -12.22
C SER A 173 -19.93 -13.75 -10.76
N ASN A 174 -19.17 -12.71 -10.41
CA ASN A 174 -18.74 -12.39 -9.06
C ASN A 174 -19.47 -11.15 -8.52
N TYR A 175 -20.66 -10.86 -9.03
CA TYR A 175 -21.39 -9.60 -8.86
C TYR A 175 -21.66 -9.20 -7.39
N MET A 176 -21.78 -10.17 -6.47
CA MET A 176 -22.03 -9.93 -5.04
C MET A 176 -20.78 -9.98 -4.15
N LYS A 177 -19.60 -10.21 -4.72
CA LYS A 177 -18.35 -10.35 -3.96
C LYS A 177 -17.62 -9.00 -3.90
N SER A 178 -17.35 -8.50 -2.69
CA SER A 178 -16.61 -7.24 -2.48
C SER A 178 -15.16 -7.34 -2.96
N CYS A 179 -14.74 -6.45 -3.89
CA CYS A 179 -13.31 -6.35 -4.22
C CYS A 179 -12.51 -5.65 -3.16
N TYR A 180 -13.09 -4.63 -2.52
CA TYR A 180 -12.36 -3.89 -1.50
C TYR A 180 -12.05 -4.77 -0.29
N GLY A 181 -12.99 -5.63 0.11
CA GLY A 181 -12.76 -6.66 1.13
C GLY A 181 -11.59 -7.56 0.76
N LYS A 182 -11.64 -8.20 -0.41
CA LYS A 182 -10.56 -9.11 -0.86
C LYS A 182 -9.20 -8.40 -1.00
N LEU A 183 -9.19 -7.22 -1.59
CA LEU A 183 -7.98 -6.42 -1.74
C LEU A 183 -7.40 -6.03 -0.37
N TRP A 184 -8.27 -5.61 0.56
CA TRP A 184 -7.87 -5.24 1.91
C TRP A 184 -7.35 -6.44 2.71
N ASP A 185 -7.92 -7.62 2.53
CA ASP A 185 -7.45 -8.85 3.19
C ASP A 185 -6.04 -9.22 2.71
N ILE A 186 -5.77 -9.10 1.41
CA ILE A 186 -4.44 -9.29 0.82
C ILE A 186 -3.46 -8.25 1.41
N LEU A 187 -3.82 -6.97 1.33
CA LEU A 187 -2.99 -5.88 1.85
C LEU A 187 -2.70 -6.04 3.35
N THR A 188 -3.71 -6.38 4.14
CA THR A 188 -3.56 -6.60 5.58
C THR A 188 -2.68 -7.79 5.89
N THR A 189 -2.78 -8.87 5.12
CA THR A 189 -1.94 -10.06 5.28
C THR A 189 -0.46 -9.71 5.08
N TYR A 190 -0.12 -9.07 3.97
CA TYR A 190 1.27 -8.66 3.70
C TYR A 190 1.75 -7.57 4.64
N ALA A 191 0.91 -6.59 4.95
CA ALA A 191 1.23 -5.54 5.90
C ALA A 191 1.56 -6.16 7.26
N ASN A 192 0.72 -7.05 7.80
CA ASN A 192 0.99 -7.72 9.08
C ASN A 192 2.34 -8.44 9.09
N VAL A 193 2.68 -9.19 8.04
CA VAL A 193 3.98 -9.86 7.92
C VAL A 193 5.14 -8.85 7.97
N VAL A 194 5.02 -7.76 7.20
CA VAL A 194 6.02 -6.69 7.17
C VAL A 194 6.13 -6.00 8.53
N MET A 195 4.99 -5.69 9.18
CA MET A 195 4.97 -5.03 10.49
C MET A 195 5.60 -5.91 11.57
N THR A 196 5.34 -7.22 11.56
CA THR A 196 5.99 -8.16 12.47
C THR A 196 7.51 -8.18 12.24
N GLY A 197 7.96 -8.20 10.99
CA GLY A 197 9.38 -8.10 10.65
C GLY A 197 10.01 -6.79 11.14
N MET A 198 9.34 -5.66 10.96
CA MET A 198 9.80 -4.36 11.46
C MET A 198 9.87 -4.33 12.99
N ALA A 199 8.89 -4.91 13.69
CA ALA A 199 8.88 -4.98 15.15
C ALA A 199 10.05 -5.81 15.69
N ILE A 200 10.36 -6.96 15.08
CA ILE A 200 11.52 -7.78 15.44
C ILE A 200 12.81 -7.02 15.18
N THR A 201 12.91 -6.35 14.03
CA THR A 201 14.10 -5.57 13.67
C THR A 201 14.32 -4.44 14.68
N ALA A 202 13.26 -3.70 15.04
CA ALA A 202 13.32 -2.64 16.04
C ALA A 202 13.76 -3.16 17.42
N ALA A 203 13.30 -4.36 17.82
CA ALA A 203 13.72 -4.98 19.07
C ALA A 203 15.22 -5.30 19.06
N ILE A 204 15.73 -5.90 17.97
CA ILE A 204 17.15 -6.25 17.82
C ILE A 204 18.01 -4.98 17.79
N THR A 205 17.66 -3.97 17.00
CA THR A 205 18.41 -2.71 16.92
C THR A 205 18.39 -1.98 18.26
N GLY A 206 17.27 -2.02 18.99
CA GLY A 206 17.17 -1.49 20.35
C GLY A 206 18.12 -2.19 21.34
N CYS A 207 18.22 -3.53 21.29
CA CYS A 207 19.18 -4.27 22.12
C CYS A 207 20.63 -3.90 21.78
N ILE A 208 20.97 -3.77 20.50
CA ILE A 208 22.31 -3.35 20.06
C ILE A 208 22.62 -1.94 20.55
N ALA A 209 21.66 -1.01 20.44
CA ALA A 209 21.82 0.35 20.96
C ALA A 209 22.08 0.35 22.48
N ALA A 210 21.34 -0.45 23.24
CA ALA A 210 21.55 -0.56 24.69
C ALA A 210 22.96 -1.08 25.04
N LEU A 211 23.44 -2.12 24.34
CA LEU A 211 24.79 -2.64 24.52
C LEU A 211 25.87 -1.61 24.17
N ALA A 212 25.70 -0.89 23.07
CA ALA A 212 26.62 0.17 22.64
C ALA A 212 26.68 1.31 23.67
N ILE A 213 25.53 1.70 24.25
CA ILE A 213 25.47 2.69 25.34
C ILE A 213 26.22 2.18 26.58
N ILE A 214 26.00 0.93 26.99
CA ILE A 214 26.69 0.33 28.16
C ILE A 214 28.22 0.33 27.94
N MET A 215 28.68 -0.10 26.75
CA MET A 215 30.10 -0.09 26.41
C MET A 215 30.69 1.31 26.42
N LEU A 216 29.99 2.30 25.87
CA LEU A 216 30.42 3.70 25.88
C LEU A 216 30.53 4.24 27.32
N CYS A 217 29.54 3.98 28.17
CA CYS A 217 29.56 4.39 29.58
C CYS A 217 30.73 3.73 30.35
N TYR A 218 31.03 2.46 30.07
CA TYR A 218 32.16 1.76 30.69
C TYR A 218 33.50 2.37 30.26
N HIS A 219 33.67 2.68 28.97
CA HIS A 219 34.89 3.30 28.46
C HIS A 219 35.13 4.68 29.07
N ILE A 220 34.11 5.55 29.12
CA ILE A 220 34.22 6.88 29.73
C ILE A 220 34.60 6.76 31.21
N LYS A 221 34.01 5.81 31.94
CA LYS A 221 34.33 5.59 33.37
C LYS A 221 35.80 5.21 33.57
N ASN A 222 36.33 4.33 32.73
CA ASN A 222 37.72 3.89 32.83
C ASN A 222 38.72 5.00 32.47
N ASP A 223 38.39 5.88 31.52
CA ASP A 223 39.25 7.03 31.19
C ASP A 223 39.29 8.08 32.32
N VAL A 224 38.19 8.25 33.07
CA VAL A 224 38.09 9.22 34.18
C VAL A 224 38.71 8.70 35.49
N THR A 225 38.81 7.38 35.66
CA THR A 225 39.44 6.75 36.84
C THR A 225 40.54 5.78 36.42
N PRO A 226 41.71 6.28 35.97
CA PRO A 226 42.85 5.42 35.76
C PRO A 226 43.32 4.91 37.13
N ILE A 227 43.31 3.58 37.29
CA ILE A 227 43.85 2.89 38.47
C ILE A 227 45.36 3.09 38.53
#